data_AF-A0A946XLZ5-F1
#
_entry.id   AF-A0A946XLZ5-F1
#
_cell.length_a   1.000
_cell.length_b   1.000
_cell.length_c   1.000
_cell.angle_alpha   90.00
_cell.angle_beta   90.00
_cell.angle_gamma   90.00
#
_symmetry.space_group_name_H-M   'P 1'
#
loop_
_entity.id
_entity.type
_entity.pdbx_description
1 polymer ?
#
loop_
_entity_poly.entity_id
_entity_poly.type
_entity_poly.pdbx_seq_one_letter_code
_entity_poly.pdbx_strand_id
1 'polypeptide(L)'
;MEKLKAIVDEAMDKLGDSLPQDQADSVAGVIEAAVIRGMLEGQHRAVDVCNDCGDAERVTAQKIASEIRQKNDLLITNLSSLR
;
A
#
# COMPACT_ATOMS: atom_id res chain seq x y z
N MET A 1 -8.47 -1.68 -4.71
CA MET A 1 -8.62 -0.46 -5.52
C MET A 1 -9.69 0.44 -4.95
N GLU A 2 -10.94 0.01 -4.83
CA GLU A 2 -12.02 0.81 -4.21
C GLU A 2 -11.68 1.35 -2.81
N LYS A 3 -11.08 0.51 -1.94
CA LYS A 3 -10.66 0.96 -0.60
C LYS A 3 -9.54 2.00 -0.60
N LEU A 4 -8.65 1.97 -1.59
CA LEU A 4 -7.56 2.95 -1.72
C LEU A 4 -8.14 4.30 -2.17
N LYS A 5 -9.02 4.24 -3.18
CA LYS A 5 -9.76 5.38 -3.67
C LYS A 5 -10.57 6.05 -2.56
N ALA A 6 -11.27 5.26 -1.73
CA ALA A 6 -12.01 5.79 -0.59
C ALA A 6 -11.13 6.55 0.44
N ILE A 7 -9.89 6.10 0.68
CA ILE A 7 -8.95 6.79 1.58
C ILE A 7 -8.48 8.11 0.96
N VAL A 8 -8.19 8.11 -0.34
CA VAL A 8 -7.79 9.33 -1.06
C VAL A 8 -8.96 10.32 -1.09
N ASP A 9 -10.17 9.86 -1.42
CA ASP A 9 -11.39 10.66 -1.45
C ASP A 9 -11.68 11.27 -0.06
N GLU A 10 -11.60 10.49 1.02
CA GLU A 10 -11.77 11.01 2.40
C GLU A 10 -10.72 12.07 2.76
N ALA A 11 -9.46 11.88 2.33
CA ALA A 11 -8.39 12.83 2.58
C ALA A 11 -8.60 14.13 1.79
N MET A 12 -9.04 14.04 0.53
CA MET A 12 -9.38 15.18 -0.31
C MET A 12 -10.61 15.93 0.22
N ASP A 13 -11.64 15.22 0.68
CA ASP A 13 -12.83 15.82 1.31
C ASP A 13 -12.46 16.63 2.57
N LYS A 14 -11.51 16.13 3.38
CA LYS A 14 -11.00 16.87 4.55
C LYS A 14 -10.14 18.07 4.19
N LEU A 15 -9.48 18.05 3.04
CA LEU A 15 -8.73 19.19 2.52
C LEU A 15 -9.67 20.27 1.97
N GLY A 16 -10.87 19.92 1.48
CA GLY A 16 -11.90 20.86 1.04
C GLY A 16 -11.40 21.87 0.00
N ASP A 17 -11.93 23.10 0.03
CA ASP A 17 -11.52 24.20 -0.88
C ASP A 17 -10.14 24.81 -0.53
N SER A 18 -9.40 24.20 0.42
CA SER A 18 -8.09 24.71 0.86
C SER A 18 -7.00 24.54 -0.21
N LEU A 19 -7.29 23.75 -1.25
CA LEU A 19 -6.41 23.52 -2.38
C LEU A 19 -6.98 24.16 -3.65
N PRO A 20 -6.19 24.96 -4.37
CA PRO A 20 -6.50 25.34 -5.73
C PRO A 20 -6.82 24.11 -6.59
N GLN A 21 -7.83 24.22 -7.48
CA GLN A 21 -8.30 23.10 -8.30
C GLN A 21 -7.20 22.49 -9.18
N ASP A 22 -6.22 23.30 -9.60
CA ASP A 22 -5.04 22.90 -10.36
C ASP A 22 -4.02 22.09 -9.53
N GLN A 23 -4.14 22.12 -8.20
CA GLN A 23 -3.31 21.33 -7.28
C GLN A 23 -4.01 20.08 -6.73
N ALA A 24 -5.35 20.00 -6.83
CA ALA A 24 -6.13 18.91 -6.28
C ALA A 24 -5.71 17.54 -6.84
N ASP A 25 -5.53 17.42 -8.16
CA ASP A 25 -5.12 16.17 -8.81
C ASP A 25 -3.68 15.78 -8.42
N SER A 26 -2.78 16.76 -8.28
CA SER A 26 -1.41 16.52 -7.85
C SER A 26 -1.34 16.01 -6.41
N VAL A 27 -2.13 16.62 -5.52
CA VAL A 27 -2.21 16.23 -4.11
C VAL A 27 -2.84 14.85 -3.97
N ALA A 28 -3.92 14.55 -4.71
CA ALA A 28 -4.52 13.22 -4.73
C ALA A 28 -3.48 12.16 -5.13
N GLY A 29 -2.67 12.42 -6.16
CA GLY A 29 -1.58 11.51 -6.57
C GLY A 29 -0.49 11.33 -5.50
N VAL A 30 -0.14 12.39 -4.75
CA VAL A 30 0.82 12.29 -3.64
C VAL A 30 0.26 11.45 -2.48
N ILE A 31 -1.02 11.67 -2.12
CA ILE A 31 -1.70 10.91 -1.07
C ILE A 31 -1.78 9.44 -1.46
N GLU A 32 -2.21 9.15 -2.69
CA GLU A 32 -2.27 7.79 -3.21
C GLU A 32 -0.90 7.10 -3.12
N ALA A 33 0.16 7.76 -3.60
CA ALA A 33 1.52 7.25 -3.54
C ALA A 33 2.05 7.06 -2.10
N ALA A 34 1.63 7.89 -1.14
CA ALA A 34 2.01 7.76 0.26
C ALA A 34 1.31 6.56 0.92
N VAL A 35 0.00 6.38 0.67
CA VAL A 35 -0.77 5.25 1.21
C VAL A 35 -0.24 3.93 0.67
N ILE A 36 0.07 3.85 -0.63
CA ILE A 36 0.68 2.67 -1.26
C ILE A 36 2.01 2.32 -0.59
N ARG A 37 2.89 3.31 -0.41
CA ARG A 37 4.18 3.11 0.27
C ARG A 37 4.02 2.59 1.69
N GLY A 38 3.11 3.17 2.46
CA GLY A 38 2.80 2.69 3.82
C GLY A 38 2.28 1.25 3.86
N MET A 39 1.44 0.87 2.90
CA MET A 39 0.93 -0.51 2.77
C MET A 39 2.04 -1.51 2.41
N LEU A 40 2.96 -1.13 1.51
CA LEU A 40 4.10 -1.96 1.11
C LEU A 40 5.09 -2.13 2.27
N GLU A 41 5.42 -1.05 2.99
CA GLU A 41 6.30 -1.11 4.17
C GLU A 41 5.72 -1.96 5.29
N GLY A 42 4.42 -1.86 5.57
CA GLY A 42 3.76 -2.71 6.57
C GLY A 42 3.86 -4.19 6.22
N GLN A 43 3.75 -4.52 4.94
CA GLN A 43 3.90 -5.87 4.44
C GLN A 43 5.36 -6.36 4.45
N HIS A 44 6.33 -5.50 4.18
CA HIS A 44 7.75 -5.84 4.34
C HIS A 44 8.10 -6.16 5.79
N ARG A 45 7.63 -5.34 6.74
CA ARG A 45 7.82 -5.64 8.17
C ARG A 45 7.21 -6.99 8.57
N ALA A 46 6.05 -7.35 8.02
CA ALA A 46 5.43 -8.65 8.28
C ALA A 46 6.27 -9.82 7.71
N VAL A 47 6.90 -9.63 6.54
CA VAL A 47 7.85 -10.60 5.96
C VAL A 47 9.10 -10.72 6.82
N ASP A 48 9.65 -9.60 7.32
CA ASP A 48 10.85 -9.61 8.17
C ASP A 48 10.60 -10.41 9.45
N VAL A 49 9.46 -10.19 10.12
CA VAL A 49 9.05 -10.99 11.29
C VAL A 49 8.95 -12.47 10.96
N CYS A 50 8.45 -12.83 9.77
CA CYS A 50 8.39 -14.23 9.34
C CYS A 50 9.78 -14.84 9.10
N ASN A 51 10.75 -14.05 8.65
CA ASN A 51 12.13 -14.52 8.44
C ASN A 51 12.86 -14.76 9.76
N ASP A 52 12.46 -14.07 10.82
CA ASP A 52 13.04 -14.21 12.16
C ASP A 52 12.44 -15.39 12.97
N CYS A 53 11.48 -16.13 12.41
CA CYS A 53 10.91 -17.32 13.06
C CYS A 53 11.93 -18.47 13.19
N GLY A 54 11.89 -19.14 14.35
CA GLY A 54 12.71 -20.33 14.62
C GLY A 54 12.33 -21.55 13.75
N ASP A 55 13.20 -22.56 13.72
CA ASP A 55 13.10 -23.71 12.80
C ASP A 55 11.76 -24.46 12.86
N ALA A 56 11.07 -24.46 14.01
CA ALA A 56 9.78 -25.12 14.19
C ALA A 56 8.64 -24.50 13.36
N GLU A 57 8.72 -23.20 13.06
CA GLU A 57 7.65 -22.44 12.39
C GLU A 57 8.08 -21.91 11.02
N ARG A 58 9.36 -22.09 10.67
CA ARG A 58 10.01 -21.55 9.47
C ARG A 58 9.27 -21.86 8.17
N VAL A 59 8.70 -23.07 8.03
CA VAL A 59 7.94 -23.47 6.83
C VAL A 59 6.67 -22.63 6.68
N THR A 60 5.93 -22.46 7.77
CA THR A 60 4.71 -21.65 7.80
C THR A 60 5.04 -20.18 7.56
N ALA A 61 6.11 -19.68 8.18
CA ALA A 61 6.55 -18.31 8.04
C ALA A 61 7.01 -17.99 6.61
N GLN A 62 7.76 -18.88 5.95
CA GLN A 62 8.12 -18.75 4.54
C GLN A 62 6.92 -18.74 3.60
N LYS A 63 5.90 -19.56 3.89
CA LYS A 63 4.65 -19.56 3.11
C LYS A 63 3.94 -18.22 3.23
N ILE A 64 3.76 -17.72 4.45
CA ILE A 64 3.12 -16.41 4.70
C ILE A 64 3.92 -15.29 4.02
N ALA A 65 5.24 -15.29 4.14
CA ALA A 65 6.09 -14.30 3.49
C ALA A 65 5.95 -14.31 1.96
N SER A 66 5.85 -15.50 1.36
CA SER A 66 5.65 -15.65 -0.08
C SER A 66 4.29 -15.13 -0.55
N GLU A 67 3.22 -15.42 0.22
CA GLU A 67 1.88 -14.90 -0.06
C GLU A 67 1.80 -13.37 0.06
N ILE A 68 2.52 -12.78 1.02
CA ILE A 68 2.62 -11.32 1.19
C ILE A 68 3.33 -10.70 -0.01
N ARG A 69 4.47 -11.26 -0.44
CA ARG A 69 5.20 -10.78 -1.62
C ARG A 69 4.33 -10.83 -2.88
N GLN A 70 3.62 -11.94 -3.11
CA GLN A 70 2.75 -12.08 -4.26
C GLN A 70 1.62 -11.02 -4.27
N LYS A 71 1.06 -10.70 -3.10
CA LYS A 71 0.05 -9.63 -2.98
C LYS A 71 0.65 -8.25 -3.25
N ASN A 72 1.87 -7.99 -2.79
CA ASN A 72 2.60 -6.75 -3.10
C ASN A 72 2.84 -6.61 -4.61
N ASP A 73 3.28 -7.67 -5.29
CA ASP A 73 3.54 -7.65 -6.74
C ASP A 73 2.26 -7.36 -7.52
N LEU A 74 1.14 -7.98 -7.13
CA LEU A 74 -0.18 -7.69 -7.71
C LEU A 74 -0.62 -6.25 -7.45
N LEU A 75 -0.37 -5.71 -6.27
CA LEU A 75 -0.69 -4.33 -5.94
C LEU A 75 0.11 -3.37 -6.84
N ILE A 76 1.44 -3.55 -6.93
CA ILE A 76 2.33 -2.75 -7.78
C ILE A 76 1.92 -2.85 -9.25
N THR A 77 1.61 -4.06 -9.73
CA THR A 77 1.19 -4.29 -11.12
C THR A 77 -0.10 -3.54 -11.44
N ASN A 78 -1.12 -3.67 -10.59
CA ASN A 78 -2.40 -2.97 -10.77
C ASN A 78 -2.25 -1.45 -10.72
N LEU A 79 -1.39 -0.93 -9.84
CA LEU A 79 -1.10 0.51 -9.76
C LEU A 79 -0.35 1.02 -10.98
N SER A 80 0.61 0.23 -11.49
CA SER A 80 1.38 0.58 -12.68
C SER A 80 0.51 0.59 -13.94
N SER A 81 -0.53 -0.25 -14.00
CA SER A 81 -1.47 -0.30 -15.14
C SER A 81 -2.52 0.82 -15.16
N LEU A 82 -2.61 1.62 -14.09
CA LEU A 82 -3.55 2.75 -13.98
C LEU A 82 -2.90 4.10 -14.28
N ARG A 83 -1.58 4.11 -14.47
CA ARG A 83 -0.81 5.26 -14.99
C ARG A 83 -0.83 5.26 -16.51
#